data_AF-A0A350X3X1-F1
#
_entry.id   AF-A0A350X3X1-F1
#
_cell.length_a   1.000
_cell.length_b   1.000
_cell.length_c   1.000
_cell.angle_alpha   90.00
_cell.angle_beta   90.00
_cell.angle_gamma   90.00
#
_symmetry.space_group_name_H-M   'P 1'
#
loop_
_entity.id
_entity.type
_entity.pdbx_description
1 polymer ?
#
loop_
_entity_poly.entity_id
_entity_poly.type
_entity_poly.pdbx_seq_one_letter_code
_entity_poly.pdbx_strand_id
1 'polypeptide(L)'
;MKKTYTLCTCLLISLSLMGCSNTDQTASKTISTPQTLESLNLTTQVPSTNDTDTNTDEDTDSTINPTPVVDNADDEETLPDLSTQALFVEYMNTQIVALESLYAQITNNITLTSQTTDETLKAQYETIQTNLFNELSETWNTLYTVTTPNEDVVALKNYMCDAYYYSIEDGKLQSEIVAATTDTERTSKQEESDQMTYKRTEAIALAKDEISKLSELDYYSK
;
A
#
# COMPACT_ATOMS: atom_id res chain seq x y z
N MET A 1 28.27 -35.18 -5.96
CA MET A 1 26.82 -35.35 -5.80
C MET A 1 26.16 -34.02 -6.13
N LYS A 2 25.42 -33.94 -7.25
CA LYS A 2 24.74 -32.72 -7.71
C LYS A 2 23.37 -32.63 -7.03
N LYS A 3 23.07 -31.51 -6.37
CA LYS A 3 21.73 -31.20 -5.87
C LYS A 3 21.10 -30.18 -6.82
N THR A 4 20.15 -30.65 -7.62
CA THR A 4 19.18 -29.85 -8.37
C THR A 4 18.09 -29.41 -7.40
N TYR A 5 17.84 -28.11 -7.29
CA TYR A 5 16.65 -27.57 -6.63
C TYR A 5 15.66 -27.15 -7.71
N THR A 6 14.55 -27.89 -7.76
CA THR A 6 13.42 -27.71 -8.67
C THR A 6 12.62 -26.48 -8.25
N LEU A 7 12.48 -25.51 -9.15
CA LEU A 7 11.46 -24.46 -9.09
C LEU A 7 10.08 -25.11 -8.95
N CYS A 8 9.30 -24.69 -7.95
CA CYS A 8 7.89 -25.04 -7.84
C CYS A 8 7.05 -23.79 -8.08
N THR A 9 6.60 -23.63 -9.33
CA THR A 9 5.56 -22.71 -9.76
C THR A 9 4.22 -23.45 -9.82
N CYS A 10 3.20 -22.93 -9.12
CA CYS A 10 1.75 -23.11 -9.33
C CYS A 10 1.06 -22.11 -8.38
N LEU A 11 0.65 -20.90 -8.78
CA LEU A 11 -0.49 -20.50 -9.64
C LEU A 11 -1.88 -20.86 -9.07
N LEU A 12 -2.68 -19.79 -8.90
CA LEU A 12 -4.16 -19.65 -8.98
C LEU A 12 -4.92 -19.20 -7.72
N ILE A 13 -5.15 -17.89 -7.77
CA ILE A 13 -6.26 -17.07 -7.28
C ILE A 13 -7.62 -17.77 -7.38
N SER A 14 -8.43 -17.65 -6.32
CA SER A 14 -9.88 -17.75 -6.39
C SER A 14 -10.52 -16.63 -5.56
N LEU A 15 -10.90 -15.54 -6.22
CA LEU A 15 -11.87 -14.57 -5.70
C LEU A 15 -13.27 -15.20 -5.75
N SER A 16 -13.97 -15.21 -4.62
CA SER A 16 -15.42 -15.36 -4.59
C SER A 16 -16.04 -14.02 -4.18
N LEU A 17 -16.63 -13.32 -5.16
CA LEU A 17 -17.61 -12.28 -4.90
C LEU A 17 -18.92 -12.93 -4.42
N MET A 18 -19.39 -12.54 -3.24
CA MET A 18 -20.80 -12.69 -2.86
C MET A 18 -21.24 -11.42 -2.12
N GLY A 19 -22.27 -10.80 -2.67
CA GLY A 19 -22.73 -9.46 -2.33
C GLY A 19 -23.62 -9.36 -1.10
N CYS A 20 -23.51 -8.16 -0.50
CA CYS A 20 -24.46 -7.33 0.23
C CYS A 20 -25.62 -7.96 1.02
N SER A 21 -25.64 -7.65 2.32
CA SER A 21 -26.88 -7.27 3.01
C SER A 21 -26.64 -5.99 3.84
N ASN A 22 -27.26 -4.89 3.41
CA ASN A 22 -27.30 -3.62 4.13
C ASN A 22 -28.10 -3.75 5.43
N THR A 23 -27.56 -3.29 6.55
CA THR A 23 -28.36 -2.70 7.64
C THR A 23 -27.50 -1.69 8.41
N ASP A 24 -28.04 -0.49 8.47
CA ASP A 24 -27.75 0.66 9.33
C ASP A 24 -26.50 1.55 9.12
N GLN A 25 -26.87 2.77 8.72
CA GLN A 25 -26.16 4.00 8.47
C GLN A 25 -25.39 4.49 9.72
N THR A 26 -24.08 4.56 9.62
CA THR A 26 -23.28 5.61 10.28
C THR A 26 -22.06 5.89 9.41
N ALA A 27 -21.97 7.13 8.92
CA ALA A 27 -20.89 7.77 8.14
C ALA A 27 -19.83 6.82 7.55
N SER A 28 -20.08 6.34 6.32
CA SER A 28 -19.10 5.61 5.53
C SER A 28 -17.95 6.53 5.16
N LYS A 29 -16.85 6.48 5.91
CA LYS A 29 -15.55 6.99 5.48
C LYS A 29 -15.11 6.20 4.25
N THR A 30 -14.62 6.90 3.24
CA THR A 30 -14.04 6.30 2.04
C THR A 30 -12.80 5.53 2.46
N ILE A 31 -12.91 4.21 2.62
CA ILE A 31 -11.75 3.34 2.58
C ILE A 31 -11.23 3.43 1.15
N SER A 32 -10.02 3.96 0.97
CA SER A 32 -9.36 3.98 -0.33
C SER A 32 -9.33 2.55 -0.88
N THR A 33 -10.08 2.33 -1.95
CA THR A 33 -10.15 1.03 -2.62
C THR A 33 -8.73 0.59 -3.01
N PRO A 34 -8.33 -0.67 -2.80
CA PRO A 34 -7.05 -1.17 -3.29
C PRO A 34 -6.94 -0.85 -4.79
N GLN A 35 -5.89 -0.13 -5.20
CA GLN A 35 -5.68 0.16 -6.61
C GLN A 35 -5.21 -1.12 -7.30
N THR A 36 -6.15 -1.91 -7.79
CA THR A 36 -5.88 -3.01 -8.72
C THR A 36 -5.87 -2.46 -10.15
N LEU A 37 -5.03 -3.02 -11.03
CA LEU A 37 -4.92 -2.65 -12.45
C LEU A 37 -6.27 -2.49 -13.18
N GLU A 38 -7.36 -3.12 -12.73
CA GLU A 38 -8.70 -2.94 -13.29
C GLU A 38 -9.31 -1.53 -13.07
N SER A 39 -8.84 -0.75 -12.08
CA SER A 39 -9.25 0.66 -11.91
C SER A 39 -8.51 1.61 -12.87
N LEU A 40 -7.50 1.12 -13.59
CA LEU A 40 -6.80 1.82 -14.66
C LEU A 40 -7.23 1.16 -15.98
N ASN A 41 -8.22 1.74 -16.65
CA ASN A 41 -8.75 1.21 -17.91
C ASN A 41 -7.70 1.42 -19.03
N LEU A 42 -6.77 0.47 -19.17
CA LEU A 42 -5.68 0.49 -20.16
C LEU A 42 -6.11 -0.23 -21.44
N THR A 43 -6.63 0.51 -22.42
CA THR A 43 -6.79 0.00 -23.79
C THR A 43 -5.47 0.13 -24.54
N THR A 44 -4.80 -0.99 -24.82
CA THR A 44 -3.60 -1.03 -25.68
C THR A 44 -4.01 -0.97 -27.15
N GLN A 45 -3.56 0.04 -27.91
CA GLN A 45 -3.65 0.01 -29.37
C GLN A 45 -2.24 -0.06 -29.99
N VAL A 46 -1.97 -1.16 -30.68
CA VAL A 46 -0.75 -1.41 -31.46
C VAL A 46 -0.85 -0.65 -32.79
N PRO A 47 0.20 0.05 -33.26
CA PRO A 47 0.16 0.74 -34.53
C PRO A 47 0.35 -0.25 -35.69
N SER A 48 -0.63 -0.32 -36.61
CA SER A 48 -0.46 -0.97 -37.90
C SER A 48 -0.69 0.06 -39.02
N THR A 49 0.38 0.40 -39.71
CA THR A 49 0.39 1.19 -40.94
C THR A 49 -0.07 0.34 -42.13
N ASN A 50 -1.20 0.70 -42.77
CA ASN A 50 -1.30 1.12 -44.19
C ASN A 50 -2.72 1.01 -44.77
N ASP A 51 -3.09 2.09 -45.47
CA ASP A 51 -3.91 2.22 -46.69
C ASP A 51 -5.43 1.91 -46.69
N THR A 52 -6.18 3.02 -46.64
CA THR A 52 -7.23 3.47 -47.59
C THR A 52 -8.63 2.83 -47.60
N ASP A 53 -9.57 3.73 -47.25
CA ASP A 53 -10.95 3.97 -47.70
C ASP A 53 -12.18 3.38 -46.98
N THR A 54 -12.91 4.34 -46.37
CA THR A 54 -14.37 4.48 -46.19
C THR A 54 -15.06 3.47 -45.25
N ASN A 55 -15.79 3.84 -44.17
CA ASN A 55 -16.71 4.96 -43.96
C ASN A 55 -16.97 5.19 -42.45
N THR A 56 -17.21 6.45 -42.09
CA THR A 56 -18.10 6.97 -41.02
C THR A 56 -17.92 6.45 -39.59
N ASP A 57 -17.26 7.23 -38.73
CA ASP A 57 -17.90 7.90 -37.59
C ASP A 57 -16.97 9.01 -37.04
N GLU A 58 -17.60 10.05 -36.52
CA GLU A 58 -17.02 11.31 -36.08
C GLU A 58 -16.34 11.13 -34.71
N ASP A 59 -15.03 10.84 -34.68
CA ASP A 59 -14.24 10.85 -33.43
C ASP A 59 -13.52 12.20 -33.29
N THR A 60 -14.10 13.06 -32.46
CA THR A 60 -13.43 14.25 -31.92
C THR A 60 -12.24 13.83 -31.07
N ASP A 61 -11.06 14.19 -31.54
CA ASP A 61 -9.81 14.36 -30.78
C ASP A 61 -10.08 14.79 -29.33
N SER A 62 -10.01 13.82 -28.42
CA SER A 62 -9.90 14.07 -26.99
C SER A 62 -8.55 13.55 -26.58
N THR A 63 -7.55 14.42 -26.70
CA THR A 63 -6.26 14.28 -26.05
C THR A 63 -6.52 14.10 -24.55
N ILE A 64 -6.53 12.86 -24.05
CA ILE A 64 -6.68 12.58 -22.62
C ILE A 64 -5.34 12.89 -21.97
N ASN A 65 -5.23 14.12 -21.49
CA ASN A 65 -4.22 14.50 -20.51
C ASN A 65 -4.45 13.64 -19.26
N PRO A 66 -3.46 12.88 -18.77
CA PRO A 66 -3.55 12.30 -17.44
C PRO A 66 -3.53 13.48 -16.48
N THR A 67 -4.70 13.99 -16.12
CA THR A 67 -4.81 14.91 -15.00
C THR A 67 -4.39 14.08 -13.80
N PRO A 68 -3.31 14.43 -13.09
CA PRO A 68 -3.12 13.88 -11.77
C PRO A 68 -4.38 14.28 -11.01
N VAL A 69 -5.14 13.32 -10.51
CA VAL A 69 -6.15 13.63 -9.50
C VAL A 69 -5.36 14.00 -8.26
N VAL A 70 -4.85 15.23 -8.24
CA VAL A 70 -4.65 15.95 -7.01
C VAL A 70 -6.06 16.38 -6.65
N ASP A 71 -6.74 15.52 -5.88
CA ASP A 71 -7.92 15.95 -5.16
C ASP A 71 -7.45 16.94 -4.10
N ASN A 72 -7.19 18.19 -4.51
CA ASN A 72 -7.14 19.32 -3.59
C ASN A 72 -8.60 19.64 -3.20
N ALA A 73 -9.28 18.68 -2.58
CA ALA A 73 -10.37 19.00 -1.70
C ALA A 73 -9.71 19.53 -0.43
N ASP A 74 -9.78 20.85 -0.26
CA ASP A 74 -9.45 21.60 0.95
C ASP A 74 -10.48 21.28 2.08
N ASP A 75 -10.87 20.01 2.19
CA ASP A 75 -11.53 19.49 3.37
C ASP A 75 -10.38 19.23 4.35
N GLU A 76 -10.28 20.06 5.39
CA GLU A 76 -9.50 19.71 6.58
C GLU A 76 -9.90 18.28 6.94
N GLU A 77 -9.05 17.30 6.61
CA GLU A 77 -9.27 15.91 6.90
C GLU A 77 -9.26 15.81 8.43
N THR A 78 -10.45 15.91 9.01
CA THR A 78 -10.61 15.97 10.44
C THR A 78 -10.33 14.57 10.92
N LEU A 79 -9.20 14.43 11.63
CA LEU A 79 -8.82 13.16 12.25
C LEU A 79 -10.04 12.56 12.97
N PRO A 80 -10.20 11.23 12.93
CA PRO A 80 -11.25 10.59 13.72
C PRO A 80 -11.23 11.08 15.17
N ASP A 81 -12.38 11.07 15.83
CA ASP A 81 -12.40 11.26 17.27
C ASP A 81 -11.66 10.10 17.95
N LEU A 82 -10.48 10.39 18.50
CA LEU A 82 -9.62 9.44 19.19
C LEU A 82 -9.58 9.71 20.71
N SER A 83 -10.61 10.36 21.24
CA SER A 83 -10.65 10.82 22.65
C SER A 83 -10.73 9.71 23.69
N THR A 84 -11.05 8.47 23.29
CA THR A 84 -11.13 7.31 24.20
C THR A 84 -10.14 6.22 23.79
N GLN A 85 -9.73 5.40 24.75
CA GLN A 85 -8.86 4.26 24.50
C GLN A 85 -9.45 3.31 23.45
N ALA A 86 -10.72 2.92 23.57
CA ALA A 86 -11.39 2.04 22.62
C ALA A 86 -11.29 2.56 21.18
N LEU A 87 -11.64 3.84 20.95
CA LEU A 87 -11.60 4.45 19.61
C LEU A 87 -10.16 4.54 19.09
N PHE A 88 -9.20 4.84 19.96
CA PHE A 88 -7.79 4.87 19.61
C PHE A 88 -7.27 3.48 19.18
N VAL A 89 -7.58 2.45 19.95
CA VAL A 89 -7.17 1.06 19.66
C VAL A 89 -7.82 0.56 18.37
N GLU A 90 -9.10 0.85 18.15
CA GLU A 90 -9.82 0.51 16.91
C GLU A 90 -9.19 1.21 15.69
N TYR A 91 -8.88 2.50 15.82
CA TYR A 91 -8.19 3.25 14.77
C TYR A 91 -6.82 2.64 14.47
N MET A 92 -5.99 2.35 15.47
CA MET A 92 -4.67 1.74 15.28
C MET A 92 -4.77 0.35 14.64
N ASN A 93 -5.75 -0.47 15.03
CA ASN A 93 -5.99 -1.77 14.40
C ASN A 93 -6.35 -1.62 12.92
N THR A 94 -7.18 -0.63 12.58
CA THR A 94 -7.50 -0.30 11.18
C THR A 94 -6.24 0.09 10.40
N GLN A 95 -5.36 0.88 11.01
CA GLN A 95 -4.09 1.28 10.39
C GLN A 95 -3.12 0.10 10.21
N ILE A 96 -3.10 -0.91 11.09
CA ILE A 96 -2.30 -2.13 10.88
C ILE A 96 -2.75 -2.85 9.60
N VAL A 97 -4.06 -3.05 9.42
CA VAL A 97 -4.60 -3.74 8.25
C VAL A 97 -4.30 -2.95 6.98
N ALA A 98 -4.45 -1.62 7.03
CA ALA A 98 -4.09 -0.74 5.93
C ALA A 98 -2.60 -0.81 5.58
N LEU A 99 -1.72 -0.79 6.59
CA LEU A 99 -0.27 -0.94 6.42
C LEU A 99 0.10 -2.24 5.72
N GLU A 100 -0.40 -3.38 6.20
CA GLU A 100 -0.12 -4.69 5.62
C GLU A 100 -0.58 -4.77 4.16
N SER A 101 -1.73 -4.15 3.84
CA SER A 101 -2.26 -4.05 2.47
C SER A 101 -1.40 -3.15 1.57
N LEU A 102 -1.07 -1.93 2.02
CA LEU A 102 -0.26 -0.98 1.25
C LEU A 102 1.15 -1.50 0.99
N TYR A 103 1.77 -2.09 2.00
CA TYR A 103 3.11 -2.66 1.86
C TYR A 103 3.11 -3.88 0.90
N ALA A 104 2.06 -4.71 0.91
CA ALA A 104 1.89 -5.76 -0.09
C ALA A 104 1.75 -5.20 -1.52
N GLN A 105 1.03 -4.09 -1.70
CA GLN A 105 0.92 -3.41 -3.00
C GLN A 105 2.28 -2.86 -3.47
N ILE A 106 3.07 -2.28 -2.57
CA ILE A 106 4.43 -1.79 -2.88
C ILE A 106 5.33 -2.93 -3.35
N THR A 107 5.40 -4.02 -2.60
CA THR A 107 6.26 -5.16 -2.96
C THR A 107 5.84 -5.82 -4.27
N ASN A 108 4.53 -5.89 -4.53
CA ASN A 108 4.02 -6.36 -5.81
C ASN A 108 4.40 -5.42 -6.96
N ASN A 109 4.21 -4.12 -6.79
CA ASN A 109 4.56 -3.12 -7.78
C ASN A 109 6.07 -3.15 -8.10
N ILE A 110 6.95 -3.19 -7.09
CA ILE A 110 8.41 -3.33 -7.27
C ILE A 110 8.74 -4.57 -8.11
N THR A 111 8.08 -5.69 -7.81
CA THR A 111 8.25 -6.94 -8.56
C THR A 111 7.87 -6.74 -10.03
N LEU A 112 6.73 -6.12 -10.31
CA LEU A 112 6.27 -5.83 -11.68
C LEU A 112 7.24 -4.89 -12.42
N THR A 113 7.71 -3.83 -11.77
CA THR A 113 8.70 -2.89 -12.32
C THR A 113 9.99 -3.60 -12.71
N SER A 114 10.45 -4.58 -11.91
CA SER A 114 11.67 -5.34 -12.19
C SER A 114 11.52 -6.37 -13.33
N GLN A 115 10.30 -6.81 -13.62
CA GLN A 115 10.02 -7.89 -14.59
C GLN A 115 9.60 -7.37 -15.95
N THR A 116 9.15 -6.12 -16.05
CA THR A 116 8.77 -5.52 -17.32
C THR A 116 9.99 -5.05 -18.12
N THR A 117 9.94 -5.28 -19.44
CA THR A 117 10.88 -4.69 -20.41
C THR A 117 10.22 -3.58 -21.23
N ASP A 118 8.92 -3.33 -21.02
CA ASP A 118 8.20 -2.24 -21.64
C ASP A 118 8.45 -0.96 -20.82
N GLU A 119 9.17 0.00 -21.41
CA GLU A 119 9.55 1.25 -20.75
C GLU A 119 8.34 2.15 -20.41
N THR A 120 7.25 2.06 -21.18
CA THR A 120 6.02 2.84 -20.88
C THR A 120 5.34 2.25 -19.66
N LEU A 121 5.20 0.92 -19.61
CA LEU A 121 4.61 0.24 -18.47
C LEU A 121 5.48 0.38 -17.21
N LYS A 122 6.81 0.36 -17.39
CA LYS A 122 7.76 0.61 -16.31
C LYS A 122 7.58 1.99 -15.68
N ALA A 123 7.51 3.04 -16.49
CA ALA A 123 7.26 4.40 -16.00
C ALA A 123 5.92 4.55 -15.27
N GLN A 124 4.89 3.80 -15.71
CA GLN A 124 3.60 3.74 -15.01
C GLN A 124 3.74 3.06 -13.64
N TYR A 125 4.44 1.93 -13.56
CA TYR A 125 4.67 1.28 -12.27
C TYR A 125 5.50 2.15 -11.32
N GLU A 126 6.53 2.85 -11.80
CA GLU A 126 7.31 3.82 -11.01
C GLU A 126 6.44 4.99 -10.49
N THR A 127 5.45 5.44 -11.29
CA THR A 127 4.48 6.44 -10.84
C THR A 127 3.58 5.90 -9.73
N ILE A 128 3.03 4.70 -9.92
CA ILE A 128 2.20 4.02 -8.89
C ILE A 128 3.01 3.81 -7.61
N GLN A 129 4.25 3.37 -7.73
CA GLN A 129 5.17 3.18 -6.63
C GLN A 129 5.37 4.47 -5.82
N THR A 130 5.59 5.59 -6.50
CA THR A 130 5.74 6.91 -5.86
C THR A 130 4.49 7.27 -5.07
N ASN A 131 3.29 7.06 -5.64
CA ASN A 131 2.04 7.36 -4.97
C ASN A 131 1.84 6.48 -3.72
N LEU A 132 2.14 5.18 -3.80
CA LEU A 132 2.05 4.26 -2.65
C LEU A 132 3.01 4.66 -1.52
N PHE A 133 4.23 5.11 -1.84
CA PHE A 133 5.16 5.61 -0.83
C PHE A 133 4.71 6.93 -0.21
N ASN A 134 4.10 7.82 -0.99
CA ASN A 134 3.52 9.05 -0.46
C ASN A 134 2.39 8.73 0.52
N GLU A 135 1.48 7.82 0.18
CA GLU A 135 0.38 7.41 1.06
C GLU A 135 0.88 6.81 2.38
N LEU A 136 1.89 5.92 2.35
CA LEU A 136 2.53 5.43 3.57
C LEU A 136 3.17 6.55 4.40
N SER A 137 3.86 7.48 3.74
CA SER A 137 4.57 8.58 4.41
C SER A 137 3.62 9.59 5.05
N GLU A 138 2.52 9.92 4.37
CA GLU A 138 1.44 10.77 4.87
C GLU A 138 0.77 10.12 6.08
N THR A 139 0.43 8.84 5.98
CA THR A 139 -0.15 8.10 7.10
C THR A 139 0.80 8.04 8.30
N TRP A 140 2.10 7.82 8.07
CA TRP A 140 3.11 7.86 9.12
C TRP A 140 3.19 9.23 9.80
N ASN A 141 3.20 10.33 9.04
CA ASN A 141 3.20 11.69 9.58
C ASN A 141 1.94 11.97 10.41
N THR A 142 0.78 11.51 9.94
CA THR A 142 -0.48 11.60 10.67
C THR A 142 -0.39 10.83 11.99
N LEU A 143 0.03 9.56 11.95
CA LEU A 143 0.20 8.74 13.16
C LEU A 143 1.16 9.38 14.16
N TYR A 144 2.25 9.97 13.70
CA TYR A 144 3.23 10.64 14.56
C TYR A 144 2.62 11.84 15.32
N THR A 145 1.68 12.55 14.70
CA THR A 145 1.05 13.76 15.26
C THR A 145 -0.24 13.48 16.05
N VAL A 146 -0.85 12.31 15.88
CA VAL A 146 -2.05 11.89 16.64
C VAL A 146 -1.81 12.01 18.15
N THR A 147 -2.75 12.65 18.85
CA THR A 147 -2.73 12.77 20.31
C THR A 147 -3.23 11.49 20.95
N THR A 148 -2.56 11.04 22.01
CA THR A 148 -2.96 9.85 22.77
C THR A 148 -3.99 10.21 23.85
N PRO A 149 -5.11 9.48 23.99
CA PRO A 149 -6.12 9.72 25.01
C PRO A 149 -5.65 9.47 26.46
N ASN A 150 -4.68 8.58 26.65
CA ASN A 150 -4.09 8.26 27.95
C ASN A 150 -2.65 7.73 27.78
N GLU A 151 -1.96 7.44 28.88
CA GLU A 151 -0.58 6.92 28.87
C GLU A 151 -0.51 5.46 28.42
N ASP A 152 -1.57 4.67 28.63
CA ASP A 152 -1.59 3.23 28.33
C ASP A 152 -1.44 2.95 26.83
N VAL A 153 -1.97 3.82 25.96
CA VAL A 153 -1.91 3.64 24.50
C VAL A 153 -0.61 4.15 23.85
N VAL A 154 0.30 4.76 24.61
CA VAL A 154 1.53 5.39 24.06
C VAL A 154 2.43 4.34 23.39
N ALA A 155 2.57 3.16 24.01
CA ALA A 155 3.36 2.08 23.43
C ALA A 155 2.79 1.64 22.07
N LEU A 156 1.45 1.48 21.99
CA LEU A 156 0.78 1.14 20.74
C LEU A 156 1.06 2.18 19.65
N LYS A 157 0.93 3.48 19.95
CA LYS A 157 1.27 4.55 19.00
C LYS A 157 2.70 4.42 18.48
N ASN A 158 3.66 4.18 19.36
CA ASN A 158 5.07 4.09 18.99
C ASN A 158 5.34 2.87 18.09
N TYR A 159 4.80 1.70 18.44
CA TYR A 159 4.92 0.51 17.59
C TYR A 159 4.29 0.71 16.21
N MET A 160 3.17 1.44 16.13
CA MET A 160 2.56 1.82 14.86
C MET A 160 3.44 2.75 14.03
N CYS A 161 4.01 3.79 14.65
CA CYS A 161 4.94 4.69 13.97
C CYS A 161 6.18 3.93 13.44
N ASP A 162 6.73 3.03 14.25
CA ASP A 162 7.87 2.19 13.88
C ASP A 162 7.51 1.23 12.73
N ALA A 163 6.34 0.59 12.77
CA ALA A 163 5.88 -0.32 11.73
C ALA A 163 5.77 0.37 10.36
N TYR A 164 5.19 1.58 10.32
CA TYR A 164 5.12 2.38 9.10
C TYR A 164 6.50 2.83 8.63
N TYR A 165 7.34 3.35 9.54
CA TYR A 165 8.70 3.79 9.21
C TYR A 165 9.52 2.65 8.58
N TYR A 166 9.56 1.48 9.22
CA TYR A 166 10.32 0.34 8.70
C TYR A 166 9.73 -0.21 7.39
N SER A 167 8.43 -0.09 7.17
CA SER A 167 7.80 -0.46 5.89
C SER A 167 8.22 0.46 4.74
N ILE A 168 8.30 1.76 5.00
CA ILE A 168 8.76 2.76 4.02
C ILE A 168 10.22 2.51 3.67
N GLU A 169 11.09 2.39 4.67
CA GLU A 169 12.53 2.21 4.46
C GLU A 169 12.86 0.88 3.77
N ASP A 170 12.19 -0.20 4.17
CA ASP A 170 12.34 -1.49 3.50
C ASP A 170 11.87 -1.44 2.03
N GLY A 171 10.72 -0.83 1.76
CA GLY A 171 10.24 -0.68 0.39
C GLY A 171 11.19 0.14 -0.48
N LYS A 172 11.77 1.23 0.05
CA LYS A 172 12.80 2.01 -0.66
C LYS A 172 14.02 1.15 -0.96
N LEU A 173 14.54 0.41 0.02
CA LEU A 173 15.69 -0.47 -0.16
C LEU A 173 15.41 -1.54 -1.23
N GLN A 174 14.21 -2.14 -1.26
CA GLN A 174 13.83 -3.08 -2.31
C GLN A 174 13.81 -2.43 -3.71
N SER A 175 13.35 -1.20 -3.80
CA SER A 175 13.37 -0.42 -5.05
C SER A 175 14.80 -0.17 -5.53
N GLU A 176 15.69 0.17 -4.60
CA GLU A 176 17.11 0.40 -4.88
C GLU A 176 17.86 -0.90 -5.21
N ILE A 177 17.49 -2.05 -4.62
CA ILE A 177 18.02 -3.38 -4.96
C ILE A 177 17.75 -3.72 -6.42
N VAL A 178 16.55 -3.41 -6.91
CA VAL A 178 16.17 -3.59 -8.32
C VAL A 178 16.97 -2.65 -9.23
N ALA A 179 17.21 -1.40 -8.80
CA ALA A 179 17.96 -0.42 -9.57
C ALA A 179 19.50 -0.61 -9.51
N ALA A 180 20.01 -1.40 -8.55
CA ALA A 180 21.44 -1.56 -8.31
C ALA A 180 22.16 -2.13 -9.53
N THR A 181 23.25 -1.45 -9.92
CA THR A 181 24.04 -1.81 -11.13
C THR A 181 25.19 -2.74 -10.83
N THR A 182 25.52 -2.95 -9.55
CA THR A 182 26.62 -3.81 -9.09
C THR A 182 26.16 -4.82 -8.05
N ASP A 183 26.83 -5.98 -8.00
CA ASP A 183 26.52 -7.02 -7.01
C ASP A 183 26.86 -6.60 -5.59
N THR A 184 27.92 -5.81 -5.40
CA THR A 184 28.30 -5.26 -4.09
C THR A 184 27.22 -4.33 -3.53
N GLU A 185 26.74 -3.40 -4.35
CA GLU A 185 25.65 -2.48 -3.97
C GLU A 185 24.38 -3.26 -3.62
N ARG A 186 24.00 -4.20 -4.48
CA ARG A 186 22.80 -5.03 -4.27
C ARG A 186 22.87 -5.82 -2.97
N THR A 187 24.02 -6.42 -2.66
CA THR A 187 24.22 -7.20 -1.44
C THR A 187 24.09 -6.32 -0.20
N SER A 188 24.75 -5.15 -0.17
CA SER A 188 24.65 -4.22 0.96
C SER A 188 23.20 -3.79 1.21
N LYS A 189 22.48 -3.42 0.15
CA LYS A 189 21.08 -2.98 0.27
C LYS A 189 20.15 -4.12 0.69
N GLN A 190 20.41 -5.35 0.24
CA GLN A 190 19.67 -6.53 0.68
C GLN A 190 19.84 -6.79 2.17
N GLU A 191 21.07 -6.68 2.70
CA GLU A 191 21.32 -6.84 4.14
C GLU A 191 20.59 -5.77 4.98
N GLU A 192 20.51 -4.54 4.48
CA GLU A 192 19.74 -3.47 5.12
C GLU A 192 18.22 -3.71 5.03
N SER A 193 17.74 -4.17 3.87
CA SER A 193 16.32 -4.51 3.65
C SER A 193 15.88 -5.65 4.57
N ASP A 194 16.69 -6.70 4.72
CA ASP A 194 16.40 -7.82 5.61
C ASP A 194 16.27 -7.34 7.07
N GLN A 195 17.11 -6.40 7.49
CA GLN A 195 17.00 -5.78 8.82
C GLN A 195 15.73 -4.95 8.98
N MET A 196 15.34 -4.16 7.98
CA MET A 196 14.11 -3.37 8.03
C MET A 196 12.86 -4.27 7.99
N THR A 197 12.89 -5.36 7.23
CA THR A 197 11.84 -6.39 7.23
C THR A 197 11.69 -7.04 8.60
N TYR A 198 12.79 -7.39 9.27
CA TYR A 198 12.75 -7.91 10.63
C TYR A 198 12.10 -6.90 11.60
N LYS A 199 12.59 -5.66 11.59
CA LYS A 199 12.09 -4.61 12.49
C LYS A 199 10.62 -4.26 12.23
N ARG A 200 10.20 -4.19 10.97
CA ARG A 200 8.79 -4.03 10.59
C ARG A 200 7.94 -5.14 11.19
N THR A 201 8.36 -6.40 10.99
CA THR A 201 7.61 -7.58 11.45
C THR A 201 7.47 -7.59 12.97
N GLU A 202 8.55 -7.25 13.67
CA GLU A 202 8.56 -7.12 15.13
C GLU A 202 7.64 -5.99 15.60
N ALA A 203 7.71 -4.80 14.99
CA ALA A 203 6.86 -3.67 15.34
C ALA A 203 5.36 -3.96 15.12
N ILE A 204 5.00 -4.61 14.00
CA ILE A 204 3.61 -5.04 13.73
C ILE A 204 3.15 -6.06 14.79
N ALA A 205 4.00 -7.03 15.15
CA ALA A 205 3.66 -8.02 16.17
C ALA A 205 3.41 -7.36 17.54
N LEU A 206 4.31 -6.46 17.96
CA LEU A 206 4.16 -5.71 19.21
C LEU A 206 2.91 -4.83 19.22
N ALA A 207 2.58 -4.19 18.10
CA ALA A 207 1.35 -3.42 17.97
C ALA A 207 0.09 -4.31 18.10
N LYS A 208 0.07 -5.47 17.45
CA LYS A 208 -1.04 -6.45 17.55
C LYS A 208 -1.21 -7.00 18.98
N ASP A 209 -0.10 -7.28 19.65
CA ASP A 209 -0.11 -7.72 21.06
C ASP A 209 -0.65 -6.63 21.98
N GLU A 210 -0.22 -5.38 21.80
CA GLU A 210 -0.69 -4.26 22.62
C GLU A 210 -2.17 -3.92 22.35
N ILE A 211 -2.63 -4.01 21.10
CA ILE A 211 -4.07 -3.93 20.77
C ILE A 211 -4.86 -4.99 21.55
N SER A 212 -4.39 -6.24 21.56
CA SER A 212 -5.09 -7.33 22.24
C SER A 212 -5.20 -7.06 23.74
N LYS A 213 -4.08 -6.67 24.37
CA LYS A 213 -4.03 -6.32 25.79
C LYS A 213 -4.94 -5.14 26.15
N LEU A 214 -4.89 -4.04 25.39
CA LEU A 214 -5.69 -2.84 25.66
C LEU A 214 -7.19 -3.08 25.42
N SER A 215 -7.54 -3.95 24.46
CA SER A 215 -8.94 -4.36 24.21
C SER A 215 -9.51 -5.19 25.36
N GLU A 216 -8.69 -6.02 26.02
CA GLU A 216 -9.12 -6.81 27.18
C GLU A 216 -9.36 -5.92 28.42
N LEU A 217 -8.54 -4.89 28.61
CA LEU A 217 -8.68 -3.97 29.75
C LEU A 217 -10.00 -3.17 29.69
N ASP A 218 -10.46 -2.80 28.50
CA ASP A 218 -11.75 -2.11 28.31
C ASP A 218 -12.97 -3.01 28.59
N TYR A 219 -12.81 -4.33 28.57
CA TYR A 219 -13.88 -5.27 28.93
C TYR A 219 -14.09 -5.35 30.45
N TYR A 220 -13.03 -5.17 31.26
CA TYR A 220 -13.09 -5.29 32.72
C TYR A 220 -13.33 -3.95 33.45
N SER A 221 -13.36 -2.82 32.73
CA SER A 221 -13.61 -1.49 33.29
C SER A 221 -15.09 -1.07 33.30
N LYS A 222 -16.00 -1.93 32.80
CA LYS A 222 -17.47 -1.78 32.81
C LYS A 222 -18.11 -2.57 33.95
#